data_AF-A0A1F6K5V9-F1
#
_entry.id   AF-A0A1F6K5V9-F1
#
_cell.length_a   1.000
_cell.length_b   1.000
_cell.length_c   1.000
_cell.angle_alpha   90.00
_cell.angle_beta   90.00
_cell.angle_gamma   90.00
#
_symmetry.space_group_name_H-M   'P 1'
#
loop_
_entity.id
_entity.type
_entity.pdbx_description
1 polymer ?
#
loop_
_entity_poly.entity_id
_entity_poly.type
_entity_poly.pdbx_seq_one_letter_code
_entity_poly.pdbx_strand_id
1 'polypeptide(L)'
;MILMKTQLYVIPNALAATTAIIFVLCRILADLFPDVFFAIAQSWFHGIELSKLNAWNLTFVSFIIGLISSMTTAWIIGYIFVRVYRVLAK
;
A
#
# COMPACT_ATOMS: atom_id res chain seq x y z
N MET A 1 -25.76 -12.64 -7.89
CA MET A 1 -25.26 -12.40 -6.52
C MET A 1 -25.37 -10.91 -6.19
N ILE A 2 -26.35 -10.50 -5.38
CA ILE A 2 -26.54 -9.09 -5.00
C ILE A 2 -25.62 -8.82 -3.80
N LEU A 3 -24.48 -8.16 -4.01
CA LEU A 3 -23.67 -7.66 -2.90
C LEU A 3 -24.49 -6.62 -2.11
N MET A 4 -24.80 -6.91 -0.85
CA MET A 4 -25.40 -5.94 0.08
C MET A 4 -24.51 -4.69 0.21
N LYS A 5 -25.09 -3.52 0.50
CA LYS A 5 -24.38 -2.23 0.65
C LYS A 5 -23.18 -2.30 1.61
N THR A 6 -23.22 -3.18 2.61
CA THR A 6 -22.14 -3.45 3.55
C THR A 6 -20.90 -4.05 2.87
N GLN A 7 -21.06 -4.92 1.88
CA GLN A 7 -19.96 -5.54 1.13
C GLN A 7 -19.17 -4.52 0.29
N LEU A 8 -19.78 -3.38 -0.05
CA LEU A 8 -19.14 -2.32 -0.83
C LEU A 8 -17.94 -1.68 -0.12
N TYR A 9 -17.92 -1.74 1.22
CA TYR A 9 -16.90 -1.10 2.05
C TYR A 9 -16.00 -2.09 2.80
N VAL A 10 -16.41 -3.36 2.92
CA VAL A 10 -15.60 -4.40 3.57
C VAL A 10 -14.24 -4.56 2.87
N ILE A 11 -14.24 -4.73 1.54
CA ILE A 11 -13.00 -4.90 0.77
C ILE A 11 -12.11 -3.64 0.84
N PRO A 12 -12.60 -2.42 0.57
CA PRO A 12 -11.82 -1.19 0.76
C PRO A 12 -11.20 -1.06 2.16
N ASN A 13 -11.98 -1.31 3.21
CA ASN A 13 -11.51 -1.17 4.60
C ASN A 13 -10.46 -2.22 4.93
N ALA A 14 -10.68 -3.48 4.52
CA ALA A 14 -9.71 -4.55 4.70
C ALA A 14 -8.40 -4.25 3.95
N LEU A 15 -8.48 -3.73 2.73
CA LEU A 15 -7.30 -3.38 1.95
C LEU A 15 -6.53 -2.23 2.60
N ALA A 16 -7.23 -1.18 3.05
CA ALA A 16 -6.62 -0.05 3.77
C ALA A 16 -5.92 -0.49 5.06
N ALA A 17 -6.57 -1.32 5.88
CA ALA A 17 -5.99 -1.84 7.13
C ALA A 17 -4.78 -2.73 6.87
N THR A 18 -4.85 -3.61 5.86
CA THR A 18 -3.74 -4.46 5.45
C THR A 18 -2.56 -3.62 4.97
N THR A 19 -2.82 -2.61 4.14
CA THR A 19 -1.79 -1.68 3.67
C THR A 19 -1.16 -0.90 4.83
N ALA A 20 -1.92 -0.50 5.84
CA ALA A 20 -1.36 0.14 7.03
C ALA A 20 -0.34 -0.75 7.75
N ILE A 21 -0.69 -2.02 7.96
CA ILE A 21 0.20 -3.01 8.60
C ILE A 21 1.46 -3.19 7.76
N ILE A 22 1.32 -3.42 6.45
CA ILE A 22 2.46 -3.59 5.55
C ILE A 22 3.33 -2.32 5.51
N PHE A 23 2.74 -1.13 5.50
CA PHE A 23 3.49 0.13 5.50
C PHE A 23 4.38 0.26 6.74
N VAL A 24 3.85 -0.08 7.93
CA VAL A 24 4.62 -0.09 9.17
C VAL A 24 5.75 -1.14 9.10
N LEU A 25 5.48 -2.33 8.58
CA LEU A 25 6.51 -3.36 8.38
C LEU A 25 7.59 -2.90 7.40
N CYS A 26 7.21 -2.23 6.31
CA CYS A 26 8.15 -1.64 5.36
C CYS A 26 9.05 -0.61 6.02
N ARG A 27 8.50 0.22 6.92
CA ARG A 27 9.31 1.20 7.69
C ARG A 27 10.33 0.50 8.58
N ILE A 28 9.93 -0.55 9.31
CA ILE A 28 10.83 -1.33 10.17
C ILE A 28 11.93 -2.00 9.32
N LEU A 29 11.56 -2.59 8.18
CA LEU A 29 12.50 -3.27 7.29
C LEU A 29 13.51 -2.28 6.69
N ALA A 30 13.06 -1.09 6.28
CA ALA A 30 13.94 -0.05 5.75
C ALA A 30 14.94 0.47 6.79
N ASP A 31 14.56 0.53 8.07
CA ASP A 31 15.45 0.97 9.16
C ASP A 31 16.44 -0.11 9.61
N LEU A 32 16.02 -1.38 9.67
CA LEU A 32 16.84 -2.47 10.20
C LEU A 32 17.65 -3.20 9.11
N PHE A 33 17.11 -3.30 7.89
CA PHE A 33 17.65 -4.09 6.78
C PHE A 33 17.53 -3.33 5.45
N PRO A 34 18.17 -2.16 5.30
CA PRO A 34 18.01 -1.28 4.14
C PRO A 34 18.32 -1.96 2.80
N ASP A 35 19.38 -2.77 2.73
CA ASP A 35 19.75 -3.47 1.49
C ASP A 35 18.67 -4.45 1.02
N VAL A 36 18.09 -5.20 1.96
CA VAL A 36 16.99 -6.14 1.68
C VAL A 36 15.75 -5.38 1.26
N PHE A 37 15.42 -4.29 1.97
CA PHE A 37 14.28 -3.44 1.63
C PHE A 37 14.42 -2.87 0.21
N PHE A 38 15.57 -2.28 -0.14
CA PHE A 38 15.78 -1.69 -1.45
C PHE A 38 15.83 -2.75 -2.56
N ALA A 39 16.36 -3.94 -2.30
CA ALA A 39 16.31 -5.05 -3.26
C ALA A 39 14.87 -5.48 -3.57
N ILE A 40 14.02 -5.63 -2.55
CA ILE A 40 12.60 -5.96 -2.72
C ILE A 40 11.89 -4.84 -3.47
N ALA A 41 12.05 -3.59 -3.05
CA ALA A 41 11.42 -2.45 -3.70
C ALA A 41 11.84 -2.33 -5.17
N GLN A 42 13.12 -2.52 -5.48
CA GLN A 42 13.65 -2.50 -6.84
C GLN A 42 13.02 -3.57 -7.75
N SER A 43 12.60 -4.72 -7.19
CA SER A 43 11.94 -5.78 -7.96
C SER A 43 10.52 -5.43 -8.41
N TRP A 44 9.88 -4.47 -7.73
CA TRP A 44 8.52 -4.01 -8.04
C TRP A 44 8.52 -2.77 -8.94
N PHE A 45 9.43 -1.84 -8.66
CA PHE A 45 9.54 -0.58 -9.40
C PHE A 45 10.44 -0.72 -10.63
N HIS A 46 9.94 -0.26 -11.77
CA HIS A 46 10.69 -0.20 -13.03
C HIS A 46 11.00 1.28 -13.35
N GLY A 47 12.14 1.54 -13.99
CA GLY A 47 12.51 2.89 -14.45
C GLY A 47 13.11 3.82 -13.40
N ILE A 48 13.40 3.32 -12.19
CA ILE A 48 14.08 4.06 -11.11
C ILE A 48 15.10 3.12 -10.46
N GLU A 49 16.28 3.62 -10.12
CA GLU A 49 17.34 2.87 -9.44
C GLU A 49 17.38 3.23 -7.95
N LEU A 50 16.69 2.43 -7.14
CA LEU A 50 16.54 2.60 -5.70
C LEU A 50 17.79 2.16 -4.92
N SER A 51 18.61 1.28 -5.50
CA SER A 51 19.87 0.80 -4.92
C SER A 51 20.92 1.91 -4.72
N LYS A 52 20.75 3.07 -5.36
CA LYS A 52 21.64 4.23 -5.23
C LYS A 52 21.26 5.17 -4.08
N LEU A 53 20.20 4.86 -3.33
CA LEU A 53 19.76 5.67 -2.19
C LEU A 53 20.52 5.25 -0.92
N ASN A 54 21.53 6.03 -0.53
CA ASN A 54 22.44 5.67 0.57
C ASN A 54 21.98 6.06 1.98
N ALA A 55 20.93 6.88 2.12
CA ALA A 55 20.38 7.23 3.42
C ALA A 55 18.95 7.74 3.25
N TRP A 56 17.98 7.10 3.90
CA TRP A 56 16.61 7.60 3.94
C TRP A 56 16.32 8.23 5.29
N ASN A 57 16.29 9.56 5.35
CA ASN A 57 15.84 10.29 6.53
C ASN A 57 14.32 10.46 6.47
N LEU A 58 13.59 9.41 6.85
CA LEU A 58 12.14 9.48 6.97
C LEU A 58 11.79 10.20 8.28
N THR A 59 11.38 11.46 8.17
CA THR A 59 10.87 12.23 9.30
C THR A 59 9.53 11.64 9.79
N PHE A 60 9.20 11.83 11.07
CA PHE A 60 7.89 11.41 11.61
C PHE A 60 6.71 11.96 10.79
N VAL A 61 6.82 13.20 10.32
CA VAL A 61 5.82 13.82 9.43
C VAL A 61 5.68 13.04 8.12
N SER A 62 6.79 12.73 7.46
CA SER A 62 6.77 11.95 6.22
C SER A 62 6.22 10.53 6.41
N PHE A 63 6.46 9.92 7.58
CA PHE A 63 5.87 8.63 7.95
C PHE A 63 4.34 8.71 8.05
N ILE A 64 3.80 9.68 8.80
CA ILE A 64 2.36 9.85 8.96
C ILE A 64 1.67 10.16 7.63
N ILE A 65 2.27 11.05 6.82
CA ILE A 65 1.77 11.36 5.48
C ILE A 65 1.77 10.11 4.60
N GLY A 66 2.86 9.33 4.60
CA GLY A 66 2.97 8.09 3.84
C GLY A 66 1.95 7.03 4.26
N LEU A 67 1.71 6.88 5.57
CA LEU A 67 0.73 5.94 6.11
C LEU A 67 -0.69 6.32 5.68
N ILE A 68 -1.11 7.57 5.91
CA ILE A 68 -2.45 8.03 5.55
C ILE A 68 -2.67 7.98 4.04
N SER A 69 -1.69 8.43 3.25
CA SER A 69 -1.80 8.44 1.79
C SER A 69 -1.88 7.02 1.23
N SER A 70 -1.03 6.10 1.67
CA SER A 70 -1.08 4.70 1.23
C SER A 70 -2.38 3.99 1.61
N MET A 71 -2.88 4.18 2.85
CA MET A 71 -4.18 3.65 3.28
C MET A 71 -5.32 4.19 2.41
N THR A 72 -5.32 5.50 2.13
CA THR A 72 -6.34 6.15 1.31
C THR A 72 -6.32 5.62 -0.12
N THR A 73 -5.12 5.51 -0.72
CA THR A 73 -4.94 4.93 -2.04
C THR A 73 -5.43 3.48 -2.10
N ALA A 74 -5.06 2.65 -1.12
CA ALA A 74 -5.52 1.27 -1.05
C ALA A 74 -7.05 1.18 -0.91
N TRP A 75 -7.65 2.01 -0.07
CA TRP A 75 -9.11 2.08 0.06
C TRP A 75 -9.79 2.39 -1.28
N ILE A 76 -9.29 3.40 -2.01
CA ILE A 76 -9.81 3.79 -3.32
C ILE A 76 -9.67 2.65 -4.32
N ILE A 77 -8.50 1.98 -4.37
CA ILE A 77 -8.28 0.81 -5.23
C ILE A 77 -9.28 -0.30 -4.90
N GLY A 78 -9.47 -0.63 -3.62
CA GLY A 78 -10.45 -1.65 -3.19
C GLY A 78 -11.88 -1.28 -3.60
N TYR A 79 -12.23 0.00 -3.53
CA TYR A 79 -13.55 0.48 -3.92
C TYR A 79 -13.76 0.34 -5.43
N ILE A 80 -12.77 0.77 -6.23
CA ILE A 80 -12.78 0.61 -7.68
C ILE A 80 -12.86 -0.88 -8.05
N PHE A 81 -12.06 -1.73 -7.40
CA PHE A 81 -12.02 -3.17 -7.63
C PHE A 81 -13.40 -3.82 -7.48
N VAL A 82 -14.11 -3.55 -6.38
CA VAL A 82 -15.47 -4.08 -6.17
C VAL A 82 -16.43 -3.65 -7.28
N ARG A 83 -16.32 -2.41 -7.75
CA ARG A 83 -17.18 -1.87 -8.81
C ARG A 83 -16.89 -2.52 -10.16
N VAL A 84 -15.62 -2.66 -10.52
CA VAL A 84 -15.19 -3.32 -11.76
C VAL A 84 -15.57 -4.79 -11.74
N TYR A 85 -15.29 -5.51 -10.65
CA TYR A 85 -15.67 -6.90 -10.49
C TYR A 85 -17.17 -7.11 -10.69
N ARG A 86 -18.01 -6.24 -10.12
CA ARG A 86 -19.47 -6.33 -10.29
C ARG A 86 -19.92 -6.13 -11.74
N VAL A 87 -19.23 -5.28 -12.51
CA VAL A 87 -19.55 -5.07 -13.93
C VAL A 87 -19.16 -6.28 -14.75
N LEU A 88 -18.01 -6.89 -14.47
CA LEU A 88 -17.47 -8.02 -15.25
C LEU A 88 -18.04 -9.39 -14.85
N ALA A 89 -18.44 -9.59 -13.60
CA ALA A 89 -19.01 -10.84 -13.08
C ALA A 89 -20.54 -10.90 -13.24
N LYS A 90 -21.12 -9.95 -13.96
CA LYS A 90 -22.51 -9.98 -14.44
C LYS A 90 -22.54 -10.62 -15.82
#